data_AF-A0A6J7I1G3-F1
#
_entry.id   AF-A0A6J7I1G3-F1
#
_cell.length_a   1.000
_cell.length_b   1.000
_cell.length_c   1.000
_cell.angle_alpha   90.00
_cell.angle_beta   90.00
_cell.angle_gamma   90.00
#
_symmetry.space_group_name_H-M   'P 1'
#
loop_
_entity.id
_entity.type
_entity.pdbx_description
1 polymer ?
#
loop_
_entity_poly.entity_id
_entity_poly.type
_entity_poly.pdbx_seq_one_letter_code
_entity_poly.pdbx_strand_id
1 'polypeptide(L)'
;MTSLPAFTTDPAFYRCVDLEPTAAQIVVVKSHAQFQDSYDAIASEIIFLDTPGMSSDNIAQLPLTRIDRPLFPWDRDMVFDSGAAL
;
A
#
# COMPACT_ATOMS: atom_id res chain seq x y z
N MET A 1 0.30 0.22 20.39
CA MET A 1 -1.08 0.43 19.91
C MET A 1 -1.32 1.93 19.86
N THR A 2 -1.76 2.50 18.74
CA THR A 2 -2.11 3.93 18.64
C THR A 2 -3.62 4.10 18.69
N SER A 3 -4.09 5.22 19.24
CA SER A 3 -5.52 5.59 19.24
C SER A 3 -6.00 6.18 17.91
N LEU A 4 -5.07 6.63 17.07
CA LEU A 4 -5.31 7.24 15.77
C LEU A 4 -4.58 6.48 14.66
N PRO A 5 -4.96 6.70 13.37
CA PRO A 5 -4.20 6.22 12.23
C PRO A 5 -2.71 6.62 12.34
N ALA A 6 -1.84 5.69 11.98
CA ALA A 6 -0.40 5.85 12.12
C ALA A 6 0.27 5.87 10.76
N PHE A 7 1.13 6.88 10.55
CA PHE A 7 2.00 6.97 9.39
C PHE A 7 3.36 6.39 9.78
N THR A 8 3.77 5.31 9.10
CA THR A 8 4.93 4.48 9.50
C THR A 8 6.07 4.51 8.49
N THR A 9 6.08 5.48 7.57
CA THR A 9 7.09 5.59 6.51
C THR A 9 8.48 5.93 7.01
N ASP A 10 8.63 6.37 8.27
CA ASP A 10 9.92 6.75 8.86
C ASP A 10 10.20 5.95 10.15
N PRO A 11 11.42 5.42 10.35
CA PRO A 11 11.88 4.79 11.59
C PRO A 11 11.62 5.60 12.87
N ALA A 12 11.59 6.93 12.79
CA ALA A 12 11.31 7.83 13.91
C ALA A 12 9.96 7.54 14.58
N PHE A 13 8.99 6.97 13.85
CA PHE A 13 7.72 6.54 14.42
C PHE A 13 7.89 5.47 15.51
N TYR A 14 8.85 4.56 15.36
CA TYR A 14 9.16 3.55 16.38
C TYR A 14 10.05 4.12 17.49
N ARG A 15 11.05 4.92 17.09
CA ARG A 15 12.01 5.49 18.04
C ARG A 15 11.37 6.47 19.03
N CYS A 16 10.29 7.15 18.66
CA CYS A 16 9.60 8.07 19.58
C CYS A 16 8.91 7.36 20.76
N VAL A 17 8.79 6.03 20.71
CA VAL A 17 8.30 5.17 21.80
C VAL A 17 9.39 4.17 22.25
N ASP A 18 10.66 4.55 22.08
CA ASP A 18 11.84 3.79 22.50
C ASP A 18 11.97 2.39 21.86
N LEU A 19 11.39 2.20 20.67
CA LEU A 19 11.57 1.00 19.86
C LEU A 19 12.60 1.26 18.76
N GLU A 20 13.71 0.54 18.78
CA GLU A 20 14.72 0.62 17.72
C GLU A 20 14.42 -0.40 16.60
N PRO A 21 14.15 0.04 15.36
CA PRO A 21 13.85 -0.87 14.25
C PRO A 21 14.93 -1.92 13.97
N THR A 22 16.21 -1.57 14.15
CA THR A 22 17.33 -2.52 13.91
C THR A 22 17.43 -3.63 14.97
N ALA A 23 16.73 -3.50 16.09
CA ALA A 23 16.66 -4.54 17.12
C ALA A 23 15.54 -5.57 16.85
N ALA A 24 14.64 -5.30 15.91
CA ALA A 24 13.57 -6.20 15.51
C ALA A 24 14.02 -7.12 14.36
N GLN A 25 13.49 -8.34 14.32
CA GLN A 25 13.68 -9.23 13.16
C GLN A 25 12.87 -8.76 11.94
N ILE A 26 11.68 -8.19 12.18
CA ILE A 26 10.74 -7.73 11.17
C ILE A 26 10.08 -6.45 11.68
N VAL A 27 9.93 -5.46 10.80
CA VAL A 27 9.18 -4.22 11.04
C VAL A 27 8.12 -4.08 9.96
N VAL A 28 6.89 -3.70 10.34
CA VAL A 28 5.76 -3.56 9.40
C VAL A 28 5.57 -2.10 9.05
N VAL A 29 5.79 -1.75 7.79
CA VAL A 29 5.55 -0.40 7.27
C VAL A 29 4.26 -0.37 6.47
N LYS A 30 3.32 0.50 6.87
CA LYS A 30 2.04 0.71 6.19
C LYS A 30 2.19 1.76 5.09
N SER A 31 2.91 1.42 4.03
CA SER A 31 3.11 2.27 2.85
C SER A 31 3.44 1.44 1.62
N HIS A 32 2.95 1.88 0.46
CA HIS A 32 3.22 1.25 -0.83
C HIS A 32 4.58 1.60 -1.42
N ALA A 33 5.09 2.82 -1.18
CA ALA A 33 6.32 3.27 -1.83
C ALA A 33 7.16 4.27 -1.01
N GLN A 34 6.52 5.13 -0.21
CA GLN A 34 7.18 6.29 0.41
C GLN A 34 8.21 5.95 1.50
N PHE A 35 8.32 4.68 1.90
CA PHE A 35 9.17 4.27 3.01
C PHE A 35 10.60 3.90 2.59
N GLN A 36 10.84 3.70 1.30
CA GLN A 36 12.10 3.10 0.82
C GLN A 36 13.31 3.89 1.29
N ASP A 37 13.36 5.20 1.00
CA ASP A 37 14.48 6.07 1.38
C ASP A 37 14.78 6.09 2.89
N SER A 38 13.75 5.93 3.72
CA SER A 38 13.89 5.97 5.19
C SER A 38 14.33 4.64 5.79
N TYR A 39 14.09 3.51 5.12
CA TYR A 39 14.40 2.17 5.63
C TYR A 39 15.54 1.46 4.88
N ASP A 40 15.92 1.91 3.68
CA ASP A 40 16.96 1.28 2.85
C ASP A 40 18.30 1.12 3.58
N ALA A 41 18.67 2.09 4.41
CA ALA A 41 19.92 2.05 5.17
C ALA A 41 19.93 1.06 6.35
N ILE A 42 18.76 0.57 6.79
CA ILE A 42 18.62 -0.30 7.97
C ILE A 42 18.01 -1.68 7.67
N ALA A 43 17.29 -1.81 6.56
CA ALA A 43 16.66 -3.06 6.16
C ALA A 43 17.66 -3.94 5.40
N SER A 44 17.75 -5.21 5.78
CA SER A 44 18.50 -6.20 4.98
C SER A 44 17.74 -6.61 3.71
N GLU A 45 16.41 -6.57 3.77
CA GLU A 45 15.50 -6.96 2.70
C GLU A 45 14.17 -6.20 2.87
N ILE A 46 13.55 -5.83 1.76
CA ILE A 46 12.22 -5.22 1.72
C ILE A 46 11.28 -6.21 1.01
N ILE A 47 10.26 -6.66 1.74
CA ILE A 47 9.29 -7.66 1.25
C ILE A 47 7.94 -6.98 1.09
N PHE A 48 7.45 -6.91 -0.15
CA PHE A 48 6.08 -6.47 -0.44
C PHE A 48 5.11 -7.63 -0.22
N LEU A 49 4.04 -7.37 0.54
CA LEU A 49 3.05 -8.37 0.90
C LEU A 49 1.70 -7.99 0.28
N ASP A 50 1.12 -8.92 -0.49
CA ASP A 50 -0.26 -8.82 -0.96
C ASP A 50 -1.23 -9.18 0.18
N THR A 51 -1.33 -8.29 1.17
CA THR A 51 -2.24 -8.47 2.32
C THR A 51 -3.64 -7.97 2.00
N PRO A 52 -4.70 -8.60 2.54
CA PRO A 52 -6.05 -8.11 2.39
C PRO A 52 -6.23 -6.75 3.08
N GLY A 53 -6.99 -5.84 2.46
CA GLY A 53 -7.28 -4.53 3.02
C GLY A 53 -7.85 -3.55 2.00
N MET A 54 -8.26 -2.38 2.48
CA MET A 54 -8.87 -1.33 1.63
C MET A 54 -7.91 -0.73 0.61
N SER A 55 -6.60 -0.98 0.75
CA SER A 55 -5.54 -0.45 -0.11
C SER A 55 -4.85 -1.54 -0.93
N SER A 56 -5.53 -2.67 -1.19
CA SER A 56 -5.00 -3.72 -2.07
C SER A 56 -4.89 -3.23 -3.52
N ASP A 57 -3.81 -3.63 -4.20
CA ASP A 57 -3.63 -3.37 -5.63
C ASP A 57 -4.57 -4.22 -6.49
N ASN A 58 -5.08 -5.33 -5.94
CA ASN A 58 -6.10 -6.13 -6.59
C ASN A 58 -7.50 -5.52 -6.35
N ILE A 59 -7.75 -4.39 -7.00
CA ILE A 59 -9.00 -3.64 -6.82
C ILE A 59 -10.24 -4.47 -7.15
N ALA A 60 -10.13 -5.48 -8.02
CA ALA A 60 -11.23 -6.38 -8.35
C ALA A 60 -11.76 -7.18 -7.14
N GLN A 61 -10.94 -7.40 -6.11
CA GLN A 61 -11.33 -8.07 -4.87
C GLN A 61 -12.08 -7.15 -3.90
N LEU A 62 -12.02 -5.83 -4.10
CA LEU A 62 -12.71 -4.88 -3.24
C LEU A 62 -14.23 -4.98 -3.46
N PRO A 63 -15.05 -4.88 -2.41
CA PRO A 63 -16.51 -5.04 -2.50
C PRO A 63 -17.20 -3.75 -3.00
N LEU A 64 -16.73 -3.20 -4.12
CA LEU A 64 -17.27 -1.98 -4.71
C LEU A 64 -18.58 -2.28 -5.43
N THR A 65 -19.68 -1.68 -4.96
CA THR A 65 -21.03 -1.86 -5.54
C THR A 65 -21.51 -0.67 -6.36
N ARG A 66 -20.82 0.47 -6.27
CA ARG A 66 -21.18 1.73 -6.94
C ARG A 66 -20.07 2.16 -7.89
N ILE A 67 -19.85 1.37 -8.94
CA ILE A 67 -18.88 1.64 -10.00
C ILE A 67 -19.62 1.82 -11.33
N ASP A 68 -19.16 2.78 -12.14
CA ASP A 68 -19.68 2.97 -13.49
C ASP A 68 -19.17 1.84 -14.37
N ARG A 69 -20.05 1.14 -15.08
CA ARG A 69 -19.70 0.02 -15.96
C ARG A 69 -19.97 0.38 -17.43
N PRO A 70 -19.16 -0.12 -18.39
CA PRO A 70 -18.09 -1.11 -18.19
C PRO A 70 -16.79 -0.52 -17.62
N LEU A 71 -16.14 -1.24 -16.70
CA LEU A 71 -14.89 -0.80 -16.06
C LEU A 71 -13.88 -1.94 -15.89
N PHE A 72 -12.67 -1.74 -16.42
CA PHE A 72 -11.53 -2.63 -16.21
C PHE A 72 -11.03 -2.45 -14.76
N PRO A 73 -10.70 -3.52 -14.01
CA PRO A 73 -10.57 -4.92 -14.42
C PRO A 73 -11.82 -5.82 -14.24
N TRP A 74 -12.98 -5.29 -13.84
CA TRP A 74 -14.20 -6.08 -13.62
C TRP A 74 -14.88 -6.51 -14.93
N ASP A 75 -14.84 -5.66 -15.96
CA ASP A 75 -15.38 -5.90 -17.29
C ASP A 75 -14.24 -6.11 -18.29
N ARG A 76 -13.70 -7.33 -18.37
CA ARG A 76 -12.52 -7.62 -19.20
C ARG A 76 -12.75 -7.49 -20.71
N ASP A 77 -14.00 -7.68 -21.15
CA ASP A 77 -14.38 -7.58 -22.55
C ASP A 77 -14.74 -6.14 -22.97
N MET A 78 -14.53 -5.16 -22.08
CA MET A 78 -14.81 -3.76 -22.42
C MET A 78 -13.90 -3.25 -23.54
N VAL A 79 -14.46 -2.43 -24.41
CA VAL A 79 -13.70 -1.70 -25.42
C VAL A 79 -13.45 -0.29 -24.89
N PHE A 80 -12.19 0.08 -24.72
CA PHE A 80 -11.82 1.45 -24.38
C PHE A 80 -12.00 2.35 -25.61
N ASP A 81 -12.98 3.25 -25.55
CA ASP A 81 -13.13 4.34 -26.53
C ASP A 81 -12.36 5.56 -26.01
N SER A 82 -11.31 5.97 -26.73
CA SER A 82 -10.48 7.11 -26.34
C SER A 82 -11.18 8.45 -26.54
N GLY A 83 -12.32 8.48 -27.25
CA GLY A 83 -13.02 9.73 -27.61
C GLY A 83 -12.19 10.69 -28.47
N ALA A 84 -10.98 10.29 -28.87
CA ALA A 84 -10.10 11.08 -29.72
C ALA A 84 -10.61 10.93 -31.16
N ALA A 85 -11.42 11.89 -31.60
CA ALA A 85 -11.64 12.10 -33.03
C ALA A 85 -10.27 12.36 -33.67
N LEU A 86 -9.84 11.42 -34.54
CA LEU A 86 -8.71 11.62 -35.45
C LEU A 86 -8.99 12.77 -36.42
#